data_AF-A0A6B2CVF4-F1
#
_entry.id   AF-A0A6B2CVF4-F1
#
_cell.length_a   1.000
_cell.length_b   1.000
_cell.length_c   1.000
_cell.angle_alpha   90.00
_cell.angle_beta   90.00
_cell.angle_gamma   90.00
#
_symmetry.space_group_name_H-M   'P 1'
#
loop_
_entity.id
_entity.type
_entity.pdbx_description
1 polymer ?
#
loop_
_entity_poly.entity_id
_entity_poly.type
_entity_poly.pdbx_seq_one_letter_code
_entity_poly.pdbx_strand_id
1 'polypeptide(L)' 'GGVESIATYPVASAASPIPEEDRKTLGITEDLVRLSVGLEDPEDLIEDLDRALNSSFL' A
#
# COMPACT_ATOMS: atom_id res chain seq x y z
N GLY A 1 5.61 3.51 -10.48
CA GLY A 1 4.59 4.09 -11.36
C GLY A 1 4.80 3.58 -12.76
N GLY A 2 4.63 2.27 -12.95
CA GLY A 2 4.40 1.72 -14.28
C GLY A 2 2.98 2.03 -14.73
N VAL A 3 2.52 1.36 -15.78
CA VAL A 3 1.12 1.50 -16.22
C VAL A 3 0.16 0.70 -15.35
N GLU A 4 0.64 -0.34 -14.69
CA GLU A 4 -0.15 -1.17 -13.76
C GLU A 4 -0.16 -0.59 -12.34
N SER A 5 -1.32 -0.71 -11.69
CA SER A 5 -1.50 -0.43 -10.27
C SER A 5 -0.82 -1.47 -9.38
N ILE A 6 -0.09 -0.99 -8.36
CA ILE A 6 0.65 -1.86 -7.43
C ILE A 6 0.44 -1.38 -5.99
N ALA A 7 -0.04 -2.28 -5.14
CA ALA A 7 0.01 -2.13 -3.69
C ALA A 7 1.24 -2.84 -3.11
N THR A 8 1.95 -2.18 -2.18
CA THR A 8 3.11 -2.77 -1.50
C THR A 8 3.02 -2.57 0.00
N TYR A 9 3.48 -3.57 0.78
CA TYR A 9 3.71 -3.44 2.21
C TYR A 9 5.15 -2.96 2.47
N PRO A 10 5.39 -1.67 2.80
CA PRO A 10 6.74 -1.09 2.79
C PRO A 10 7.68 -1.74 3.81
N VAL A 11 7.17 -2.05 5.01
CA VAL A 11 7.94 -2.68 6.10
C VAL A 11 8.56 -4.01 5.65
N ALA A 12 7.82 -4.82 4.89
CA ALA A 12 8.29 -6.11 4.38
C ALA A 12 8.97 -6.03 3.01
N SER A 13 9.12 -4.84 2.43
CA SER A 13 9.68 -4.65 1.09
C SER A 13 10.78 -3.58 1.07
N ALA A 14 10.51 -2.42 0.47
CA ALA A 14 11.52 -1.39 0.24
C ALA A 14 12.12 -0.81 1.53
N ALA A 15 11.36 -0.80 2.63
CA ALA A 15 11.84 -0.35 3.94
C ALA A 15 12.36 -1.49 4.83
N SER A 16 12.31 -2.75 4.37
CA SER A 16 12.78 -3.88 5.18
C SER A 16 14.23 -3.79 5.68
N PRO A 17 15.19 -3.18 4.97
CA PRO A 17 16.56 -3.03 5.46
C PRO A 17 16.73 -1.94 6.53
N ILE A 18 15.73 -1.06 6.71
CA ILE A 18 15.77 0.06 7.66
C ILE A 18 15.39 -0.46 9.06
N PRO A 19 16.16 -0.17 10.13
CA PRO A 19 15.78 -0.53 11.50
C PRO A 19 14.39 -0.04 11.90
N GLU A 20 13.69 -0.78 12.76
CA GLU A 20 12.31 -0.47 13.15
C GLU A 20 12.15 0.93 13.77
N GLU A 21 13.09 1.35 14.62
CA GLU A 21 13.07 2.67 15.27
C GLU A 21 13.16 3.82 14.24
N ASP A 22 14.03 3.66 13.24
CA ASP A 22 14.18 4.62 12.16
C ASP A 22 12.94 4.63 11.25
N ARG A 23 12.37 3.45 10.93
CA ARG A 23 11.11 3.35 10.19
C ARG A 23 9.98 4.10 10.89
N LYS A 24 9.81 3.88 12.19
CA LYS A 24 8.78 4.54 13.01
C LYS A 24 8.98 6.06 13.03
N THR A 25 10.22 6.53 13.13
CA THR A 25 10.55 7.96 13.07
C THR A 25 10.18 8.59 11.72
N LEU A 26 10.28 7.83 10.63
CA LEU A 26 9.88 8.24 9.28
C LEU A 26 8.37 8.08 8.99
N GLY A 27 7.59 7.58 9.96
CA GLY A 27 6.16 7.28 9.77
C GLY A 27 5.89 6.03 8.93
N ILE A 28 6.87 5.14 8.78
CA ILE A 28 6.71 3.84 8.12
C ILE A 28 6.28 2.82 9.18
N THR A 29 4.97 2.69 9.35
CA THR A 29 4.32 1.85 10.37
C THR A 29 3.86 0.50 9.78
N GLU A 30 3.52 -0.47 10.65
CA GLU A 30 3.07 -1.81 10.24
C GLU A 30 1.69 -1.81 9.54
N ASP A 31 0.91 -0.74 9.70
CA ASP A 31 -0.38 -0.51 9.05
C ASP A 31 -0.26 0.31 7.75
N LEU A 32 0.95 0.74 7.37
CA LEU A 32 1.17 1.51 6.15
C LEU A 32 1.09 0.61 4.91
N VAL A 33 0.14 0.90 4.03
CA VAL A 33 0.08 0.37 2.66
C VAL A 33 0.45 1.49 1.69
N ARG A 34 1.36 1.22 0.75
CA ARG A 34 1.72 2.17 -0.31
C ARG A 34 1.09 1.75 -1.63
N LEU A 35 0.32 2.63 -2.24
CA LEU A 35 -0.25 2.46 -3.58
C LEU A 35 0.56 3.24 -4.62
N SER A 36 0.92 2.57 -5.71
CA SER A 36 1.34 3.20 -6.96
C SER A 36 0.19 3.04 -7.94
N VAL A 37 -0.63 4.09 -8.10
CA VAL A 37 -1.80 4.09 -9.00
C VAL A 37 -1.33 4.07 -10.46
N GLY A 38 -1.89 3.15 -11.24
CA GLY A 38 -1.64 2.95 -12.67
C GLY A 38 -2.56 3.80 -13.56
N LEU A 39 -2.83 3.29 -14.76
CA LEU A 39 -3.64 3.96 -15.80
C LEU A 39 -4.97 3.24 -16.09
N GLU A 40 -5.41 2.37 -15.18
CA GLU A 40 -6.69 1.69 -15.27
C GLU A 40 -7.89 2.66 -15.18
N ASP A 41 -9.08 2.17 -15.49
CA ASP A 41 -10.33 2.91 -15.29
C ASP A 41 -10.49 3.28 -13.80
N PRO A 42 -10.74 4.55 -13.46
CA PRO A 42 -10.85 4.98 -12.07
C PRO A 42 -11.94 4.23 -11.29
N GLU A 43 -13.05 3.88 -11.94
CA GLU A 43 -14.16 3.16 -11.34
C GLU A 43 -13.75 1.74 -10.95
N ASP A 44 -12.99 1.04 -11.80
CA ASP A 44 -12.45 -0.29 -11.50
C ASP A 44 -11.52 -0.26 -10.27
N LEU A 45 -10.67 0.78 -10.17
CA LEU A 45 -9.75 0.95 -9.04
C LEU A 45 -10.48 1.24 -7.74
N ILE A 46 -11.52 2.08 -7.78
CA ILE A 46 -12.34 2.40 -6.61
C ILE A 46 -13.08 1.14 -6.14
N GLU A 47 -13.71 0.39 -7.05
CA GLU A 47 -14.42 -0.83 -6.70
C GLU A 47 -13.50 -1.90 -6.08
N ASP A 48 -12.27 -2.05 -6.59
CA ASP A 48 -11.31 -3.01 -6.03
C ASP A 48 -10.87 -2.61 -4.61
N LEU A 49 -10.55 -1.33 -4.39
CA LEU A 49 -10.20 -0.81 -3.07
C LEU A 49 -11.36 -0.92 -2.08
N ASP A 50 -12.58 -0.56 -2.49
CA ASP A 50 -13.77 -0.68 -1.64
C ASP A 50 -14.03 -2.14 -1.25
N ARG A 51 -13.92 -3.08 -2.20
CA ARG A 51 -14.05 -4.51 -1.91
C ARG A 51 -13.00 -4.97 -0.90
N ALA A 52 -11.74 -4.60 -1.11
CA ALA A 52 -10.64 -4.98 -0.22
C ALA A 52 -10.85 -4.43 1.19
N LEU A 53 -11.18 -3.14 1.32
CA LEU A 53 -11.43 -2.50 2.61
C LEU A 53 -12.63 -3.09 3.34
N ASN A 54 -13.74 -3.33 2.64
CA ASN A 54 -14.92 -3.95 3.26
C ASN A 54 -14.67 -5.39 3.73
N SER A 55 -13.81 -6.14 3.03
CA SER A 55 -13.44 -7.51 3.44
C SER A 55 -12.54 -7.58 4.67
N SER A 56 -11.91 -6.45 5.05
CA SER A 56 -10.95 -6.35 6.16
C SER A 56 -11.61 -6.24 7.54
N PHE A 57 -12.89 -5.87 7.62
CA PHE A 57 -13.60 -5.57 8.87
C PHE A 57 -14.32 -6.78 9.52
N LEU A 58 -13.76 -8.00 9.43
CA LEU A 58 -14.29 -9.20 10.11
C LEU A 58 -13.66 -9.43 11.49
#